data_AF-A0AAI8Z2I1-F1
#
_entry.id   AF-A0AAI8Z2I1-F1
#
_cell.length_a   1.000
_cell.length_b   1.000
_cell.length_c   1.000
_cell.angle_alpha   90.00
_cell.angle_beta   90.00
_cell.angle_gamma   90.00
#
_symmetry.space_group_name_H-M   'P 1'
#
loop_
_entity.id
_entity.type
_entity.pdbx_description
1 polymer ?
#
loop_
_entity_poly.entity_id
_entity_poly.type
_entity_poly.pdbx_seq_one_letter_code
_entity_poly.pdbx_strand_id
1 'polypeptide(L)'
;MANYLASIFGTEQDKVNCSFYYKIGACRHGDRCSRKHVKPSYSQTVLLPNLYQNPAYDNKTRMTPAQMQNHFDNFYEDFWCEMCKYGEIEEVVVCDNNNDHLIGNVYARFKYEDSAQKACDALNSRWYAGRPIYCELSPVTDFREACCRLNSGEGCVRGGFCNFIHRKEPTASLERELELSTKKWLRERGRDERSMSGSASPEPANPRY
;
A
#
# COMPACT_ATOMS: atom_id res chain seq x y z
N MET A 1 -25.43 -22.14 -6.28
CA MET A 1 -25.23 -21.58 -4.92
C MET A 1 -23.84 -20.98 -4.73
N ALA A 2 -22.74 -21.65 -5.11
CA ALA A 2 -21.38 -21.12 -4.97
C ALA A 2 -21.15 -19.77 -5.68
N ASN A 3 -21.64 -19.59 -6.92
CA ASN A 3 -21.51 -18.33 -7.66
C ASN A 3 -22.29 -17.17 -7.03
N TYR A 4 -23.42 -17.44 -6.38
CA TYR A 4 -24.22 -16.42 -5.68
C TYR A 4 -23.55 -15.99 -4.37
N LEU A 5 -22.98 -16.94 -3.62
CA LEU A 5 -22.23 -16.63 -2.40
C LEU A 5 -20.91 -15.90 -2.71
N ALA A 6 -20.21 -16.26 -3.79
CA ALA A 6 -19.03 -15.56 -4.26
C ALA A 6 -19.32 -14.10 -4.68
N SER A 7 -20.50 -13.83 -5.25
CA SER A 7 -20.92 -12.45 -5.58
C SER A 7 -21.30 -11.59 -4.37
N ILE A 8 -21.49 -12.21 -3.20
CA ILE A 8 -21.87 -11.51 -1.96
C ILE A 8 -20.64 -11.20 -1.12
N PHE A 9 -19.68 -12.13 -1.02
CA PHE A 9 -18.50 -12.01 -0.17
C PHE A 9 -17.66 -10.77 -0.52
N GLY A 10 -17.30 -9.96 0.48
CA GLY A 10 -16.53 -8.72 0.29
C GLY A 10 -17.33 -7.53 -0.26
N THR A 11 -18.63 -7.71 -0.56
CA THR A 11 -19.53 -6.65 -1.02
C THR A 11 -20.40 -6.11 0.12
N GLU A 12 -21.12 -5.01 -0.12
CA GLU A 12 -22.07 -4.47 0.87
C GLU A 12 -23.29 -5.36 1.11
N GLN A 13 -23.50 -6.37 0.26
CA GLN A 13 -24.56 -7.37 0.42
C GLN A 13 -24.20 -8.40 1.50
N ASP A 14 -22.92 -8.56 1.82
CA ASP A 14 -22.47 -9.36 2.96
C ASP A 14 -22.84 -8.63 4.26
N LYS A 15 -23.86 -9.14 4.94
CA LYS A 15 -24.32 -8.60 6.23
C LYS A 15 -23.48 -9.07 7.41
N VAL A 16 -22.60 -10.06 7.23
CA VAL A 16 -21.78 -10.66 8.28
C VAL A 16 -20.40 -10.01 8.32
N ASN A 17 -19.73 -9.90 7.18
CA ASN A 17 -18.39 -9.34 7.11
C ASN A 17 -18.40 -7.85 6.76
N CYS A 18 -17.42 -7.13 7.30
CA CYS A 18 -17.28 -5.71 7.01
C CYS A 18 -16.67 -5.52 5.61
N SER A 19 -17.48 -5.07 4.66
CA SER A 19 -17.02 -4.76 3.30
C SER A 19 -15.89 -3.73 3.25
N PHE A 20 -15.89 -2.73 4.15
CA PHE A 20 -14.81 -1.74 4.22
C PHE A 20 -13.51 -2.33 4.73
N TYR A 21 -13.55 -3.14 5.80
CA TYR A 21 -12.32 -3.78 6.28
C TYR A 21 -11.75 -4.73 5.22
N TYR A 22 -12.59 -5.51 4.54
CA TYR A 22 -12.14 -6.42 3.49
C TYR A 22 -11.48 -5.69 2.32
N LYS A 23 -12.11 -4.63 1.81
CA LYS A 23 -11.61 -3.91 0.62
C LYS A 23 -10.50 -2.90 0.92
N ILE A 24 -10.54 -2.26 2.09
CA ILE A 24 -9.66 -1.14 2.43
C ILE A 24 -8.60 -1.55 3.46
N GLY A 25 -8.80 -2.65 4.19
CA GLY A 25 -7.93 -3.04 5.31
C GLY A 25 -8.16 -2.22 6.58
N ALA A 26 -9.06 -1.22 6.55
CA ALA A 26 -9.38 -0.35 7.66
C ALA A 26 -10.89 -0.07 7.75
N CYS A 27 -11.37 0.19 8.96
CA CYS A 27 -12.77 0.52 9.21
C CYS A 27 -12.88 1.67 10.22
N ARG A 28 -13.71 2.66 9.92
CA ARG A 28 -13.97 3.81 10.81
C ARG A 28 -14.48 3.43 12.21
N HIS A 29 -15.08 2.25 12.35
CA HIS A 29 -15.59 1.77 13.64
C HIS A 29 -14.55 0.98 14.44
N GLY A 30 -13.39 0.63 13.83
CA GLY A 30 -12.36 -0.20 14.46
C GLY A 30 -12.94 -1.48 15.07
N ASP A 31 -12.54 -1.81 16.29
CA ASP A 31 -13.02 -2.98 17.02
C ASP A 31 -14.48 -2.89 17.47
N ARG A 32 -15.10 -1.70 17.41
CA ARG A 32 -16.52 -1.50 17.72
C ARG A 32 -17.44 -1.74 16.51
N CYS A 33 -16.89 -2.22 15.39
CA CYS A 33 -17.69 -2.54 14.21
C CYS A 33 -18.69 -3.66 14.52
N SER A 34 -19.95 -3.48 14.11
CA SER A 34 -20.98 -4.52 14.25
C SER A 34 -20.81 -5.69 13.27
N ARG A 35 -19.94 -5.53 12.26
CA ARG A 35 -19.62 -6.55 11.26
C ARG A 35 -18.23 -7.12 11.54
N LYS A 36 -17.99 -8.37 11.13
CA LYS A 36 -16.72 -9.06 11.40
C LYS A 36 -15.56 -8.47 10.59
N HIS A 37 -14.43 -8.29 11.26
CA HIS A 37 -13.12 -8.00 10.66
C HIS A 37 -12.27 -9.28 10.72
N VAL A 38 -12.06 -9.93 9.57
CA VAL A 38 -11.29 -11.17 9.47
C VAL A 38 -9.87 -10.82 9.09
N LYS A 39 -8.95 -10.86 10.06
CA LYS A 39 -7.51 -10.69 9.81
C LYS A 39 -6.99 -11.94 9.07
N PRO A 40 -6.32 -11.78 7.92
CA PRO A 40 -5.78 -12.92 7.19
C PRO A 40 -4.56 -13.51 7.90
N SER A 41 -4.45 -14.84 7.93
CA SER A 41 -3.24 -15.53 8.42
C SER A 41 -2.09 -15.51 7.40
N TYR A 42 -2.40 -15.22 6.15
CA TYR A 42 -1.47 -15.09 5.03
C TYR A 42 -2.03 -14.03 4.06
N SER A 43 -1.17 -13.14 3.59
CA SER A 43 -1.54 -12.11 2.62
C SER A 43 -0.30 -11.65 1.88
N GLN A 44 -0.47 -11.19 0.64
CA GLN A 44 0.56 -10.48 -0.11
C GLN A 44 0.74 -9.04 0.37
N THR A 45 -0.24 -8.49 1.09
CA THR A 45 -0.27 -7.07 1.46
C THR A 45 -0.07 -6.89 2.95
N VAL A 46 0.80 -5.95 3.32
CA VAL A 46 0.94 -5.45 4.70
C VAL A 46 0.32 -4.06 4.82
N LEU A 47 -0.19 -3.75 6.02
CA LEU A 47 -0.64 -2.43 6.43
C LEU A 47 0.23 -1.94 7.60
N LEU A 48 0.73 -0.72 7.49
CA LEU A 48 1.43 0.00 8.54
C LEU A 48 0.58 1.22 8.93
N PRO A 49 -0.21 1.13 10.01
CA PRO A 49 -1.13 2.19 10.39
C PRO A 49 -0.37 3.44 10.84
N ASN A 50 -0.79 4.61 10.34
CA ASN A 50 -0.27 5.90 10.78
C ASN A 50 1.28 6.00 10.78
N LEU A 51 1.92 5.36 9.78
CA LEU A 51 3.37 5.39 9.59
C LEU A 51 3.80 6.73 8.99
N TYR A 52 3.15 7.16 7.92
CA TYR A 52 3.44 8.45 7.29
C TYR A 52 2.86 9.58 8.13
N GLN A 53 3.71 10.51 8.58
CA GLN A 53 3.27 11.72 9.27
C GLN A 53 3.29 12.87 8.27
N ASN A 54 2.13 13.24 7.74
CA ASN A 54 2.05 14.37 6.81
C ASN A 54 2.27 15.69 7.58
N PRO A 55 3.31 16.47 7.26
CA PRO A 55 3.55 17.76 7.90
C PRO A 55 2.39 18.75 7.76
N ALA A 56 1.54 18.60 6.74
CA ALA A 56 0.38 19.47 6.50
C ALA A 56 -0.65 19.43 7.65
N TYR A 57 -0.65 18.38 8.47
CA TYR A 57 -1.53 18.28 9.65
C TYR A 57 -0.87 18.78 10.94
N ASP A 58 0.41 19.16 10.90
CA ASP A 58 1.08 19.84 12.01
C ASP A 58 0.88 21.36 11.91
N ASN A 59 0.13 21.92 12.87
CA ASN A 59 -0.14 23.35 12.98
C ASN A 59 1.14 24.21 13.11
N LYS A 60 2.28 23.60 13.45
CA LYS A 60 3.57 24.30 13.57
C LYS A 60 4.35 24.35 12.25
N THR A 61 3.94 23.58 11.24
CA THR A 61 4.68 23.52 9.98
C THR A 61 4.61 24.84 9.22
N ARG A 62 5.74 25.23 8.63
CA ARG A 62 5.84 26.39 7.72
C ARG A 62 6.37 25.98 6.35
N MET A 63 6.23 24.70 6.01
CA MET A 63 6.75 24.16 4.76
C MET A 63 6.00 24.72 3.54
N THR A 64 6.73 25.02 2.48
CA THR A 64 6.16 25.34 1.17
C THR A 64 5.63 24.07 0.50
N PRO A 65 4.75 24.16 -0.53
CA PRO A 65 4.29 22.99 -1.27
C PRO A 65 5.43 22.13 -1.84
N ALA A 66 6.50 22.77 -2.33
CA ALA A 66 7.70 22.07 -2.82
C ALA A 66 8.43 21.32 -1.70
N GLN A 67 8.53 21.91 -0.50
CA GLN A 67 9.13 21.24 0.65
C GLN A 67 8.27 20.06 1.14
N MET A 68 6.94 20.20 1.09
CA MET A 68 6.01 19.10 1.42
C MET A 68 6.13 17.94 0.43
N GLN A 69 6.27 18.23 -0.87
CA GLN A 69 6.52 17.20 -1.88
C GLN A 69 7.86 16.51 -1.64
N ASN A 70 8.95 17.26 -1.42
CA ASN A 70 10.25 16.67 -1.12
C ASN A 70 10.24 15.81 0.15
N HIS A 71 9.52 16.25 1.20
CA HIS A 71 9.32 15.43 2.40
C HIS A 71 8.60 14.12 2.08
N PHE A 72 7.59 14.17 1.21
CA PHE A 72 6.87 12.96 0.79
C PHE A 72 7.74 12.04 -0.07
N ASP A 73 8.46 12.59 -1.04
CA ASP A 73 9.37 11.86 -1.91
C ASP A 73 10.46 11.13 -1.09
N ASN A 74 11.09 11.83 -0.14
CA ASN A 74 12.07 11.22 0.77
C ASN A 74 11.47 10.07 1.59
N PHE A 75 10.25 10.26 2.11
CA PHE A 75 9.54 9.20 2.83
C PHE A 75 9.24 8.00 1.94
N TYR A 76 8.76 8.26 0.72
CA TYR A 76 8.39 7.22 -0.24
C TYR A 76 9.61 6.41 -0.69
N GLU A 77 10.72 7.07 -0.99
CA GLU A 77 12.00 6.44 -1.34
C GLU A 77 12.53 5.55 -0.19
N ASP A 78 12.58 6.10 1.02
CA ASP A 78 13.06 5.40 2.22
C ASP A 78 12.21 4.15 2.50
N PHE A 79 10.89 4.30 2.44
CA PHE A 79 9.96 3.18 2.62
C PHE A 79 10.08 2.13 1.51
N TRP A 80 10.14 2.54 0.24
CA TRP A 80 10.28 1.62 -0.91
C TRP A 80 11.56 0.80 -0.81
N CYS A 81 12.70 1.47 -0.61
CA CYS A 81 14.01 0.83 -0.47
C CYS A 81 14.06 -0.14 0.71
N GLU A 82 13.43 0.21 1.83
CA GLU A 82 13.33 -0.67 3.00
C GLU A 82 12.48 -1.90 2.69
N MET A 83 11.33 -1.73 2.02
CA MET A 83 10.44 -2.86 1.69
C MET A 83 11.10 -3.85 0.70
N CYS A 84 11.95 -3.38 -0.23
CA CYS A 84 12.65 -4.23 -1.19
C CYS A 84 13.57 -5.28 -0.52
N LYS A 85 13.97 -5.06 0.74
CA LYS A 85 14.78 -6.03 1.50
C LYS A 85 14.02 -7.30 1.86
N TYR A 86 12.69 -7.23 1.97
CA TYR A 86 11.85 -8.36 2.35
C TYR A 86 11.37 -9.17 1.14
N GLY A 87 11.19 -8.51 -0.02
CA GLY A 87 10.76 -9.17 -1.25
C GLY A 87 10.50 -8.22 -2.40
N GLU A 88 10.10 -8.79 -3.53
CA GLU A 88 9.67 -8.03 -4.71
C GLU A 88 8.35 -7.31 -4.40
N ILE A 89 8.38 -5.99 -4.47
CA ILE A 89 7.22 -5.11 -4.28
C ILE A 89 6.48 -4.97 -5.61
N GLU A 90 5.17 -5.15 -5.56
CA GLU A 90 4.29 -4.86 -6.71
C GLU A 90 3.69 -3.47 -6.63
N GLU A 91 3.29 -3.02 -5.43
CA GLU A 91 2.62 -1.74 -5.26
C GLU A 91 2.79 -1.20 -3.84
N VAL A 92 3.05 0.10 -3.72
CA VAL A 92 3.04 0.84 -2.45
C VAL A 92 1.96 1.91 -2.53
N VAL A 93 1.17 2.04 -1.47
CA VAL A 93 0.11 3.04 -1.38
C VAL A 93 0.23 3.77 -0.05
N VAL A 94 0.38 5.09 -0.10
CA VAL A 94 0.39 5.96 1.08
C VAL A 94 -0.90 6.76 1.12
N CYS A 95 -1.57 6.75 2.28
CA CYS A 95 -2.84 7.46 2.49
C CYS A 95 -2.62 8.89 2.96
N ASP A 96 -3.23 9.84 2.24
CA ASP A 96 -3.35 11.26 2.60
C ASP A 96 -4.73 11.60 3.18
N ASN A 97 -5.40 10.61 3.75
CA ASN A 97 -6.69 10.82 4.41
C ASN A 97 -6.50 11.63 5.70
N ASN A 98 -7.46 12.49 6.01
CA ASN A 98 -7.53 13.22 7.28
C ASN A 98 -8.58 12.61 8.22
N ASN A 99 -8.54 11.29 8.43
CA ASN A 99 -9.44 10.60 9.34
C ASN A 99 -8.76 9.48 10.10
N ASP A 100 -9.26 9.19 11.29
CA ASP A 100 -8.56 8.37 12.29
C ASP A 100 -8.22 6.96 11.83
N HIS A 101 -8.96 6.40 10.87
CA HIS A 101 -8.78 5.01 10.42
C HIS A 101 -7.90 4.87 9.17
N LEU A 102 -7.64 5.94 8.43
CA LEU A 102 -6.78 5.92 7.21
C LEU A 102 -5.60 6.89 7.27
N ILE A 103 -5.57 7.83 8.22
CA ILE A 103 -4.54 8.85 8.31
C ILE A 103 -3.14 8.22 8.41
N GLY A 104 -2.28 8.55 7.44
CA GLY A 104 -0.90 8.09 7.41
C GLY A 104 -0.73 6.58 7.21
N ASN A 105 -1.79 5.85 6.86
CA ASN A 105 -1.67 4.42 6.58
C ASN A 105 -0.82 4.19 5.34
N VAL A 106 0.07 3.21 5.45
CA VAL A 106 0.94 2.81 4.34
C VAL A 106 0.72 1.34 4.06
N TYR A 107 0.47 1.01 2.81
CA TYR A 107 0.34 -0.36 2.36
C TYR A 107 1.51 -0.71 1.44
N ALA A 108 1.98 -1.95 1.55
CA ALA A 108 2.90 -2.54 0.60
C ALA A 108 2.36 -3.91 0.19
N ARG A 109 2.16 -4.12 -1.12
CA ARG A 109 1.83 -5.43 -1.70
C ARG A 109 3.09 -6.04 -2.28
N PHE A 110 3.44 -7.21 -1.79
CA PHE A 110 4.53 -8.04 -2.28
C PHE A 110 4.00 -9.05 -3.29
N LYS A 111 4.89 -9.53 -4.16
CA LYS A 111 4.58 -10.64 -5.06
C LYS A 111 4.25 -11.95 -4.32
N TYR A 112 4.87 -12.16 -3.16
CA TYR A 112 4.73 -13.39 -2.37
C TYR A 112 4.30 -13.12 -0.94
N GLU A 113 3.42 -13.98 -0.42
CA GLU A 113 2.91 -13.91 0.96
C GLU A 113 4.01 -14.11 2.01
N ASP A 114 5.04 -14.92 1.70
CA ASP A 114 6.18 -15.14 2.59
C ASP A 114 6.97 -13.84 2.84
N SER A 115 7.01 -12.96 1.85
CA SER A 115 7.72 -11.69 1.90
C SER A 115 6.96 -10.69 2.77
N ALA A 116 5.63 -10.67 2.65
CA ALA A 116 4.76 -9.88 3.52
C ALA A 116 4.85 -10.32 4.99
N GLN A 117 4.83 -11.63 5.26
CA GLN A 117 5.00 -12.15 6.63
C GLN A 117 6.37 -11.77 7.22
N LYS A 118 7.45 -11.95 6.45
CA LYS A 118 8.81 -11.53 6.87
C LYS A 118 8.88 -10.03 7.18
N ALA A 119 8.29 -9.19 6.32
CA ALA A 119 8.23 -7.75 6.54
C ALA A 119 7.45 -7.42 7.82
N CYS A 120 6.29 -8.05 8.02
CA CYS A 120 5.44 -7.86 9.19
C CYS A 120 6.18 -8.18 10.50
N ASP A 121 6.84 -9.33 10.57
CA ASP A 121 7.55 -9.77 11.77
C ASP A 121 8.76 -8.87 12.08
N ALA A 122 9.54 -8.52 11.05
CA ALA A 122 10.71 -7.67 11.22
C ALA A 122 10.34 -6.24 11.62
N LEU A 123 9.33 -5.64 10.98
CA LEU A 123 8.95 -4.24 11.20
C LEU A 123 8.35 -4.01 12.59
N ASN A 124 7.60 -4.96 13.16
CA ASN A 124 7.05 -4.84 14.52
C ASN A 124 8.13 -4.77 15.63
N SER A 125 9.39 -5.10 15.32
CA SER A 125 10.52 -4.95 16.24
C SER A 125 11.33 -3.65 16.04
N ARG A 126 10.87 -2.76 15.15
CA ARG A 126 11.62 -1.59 14.70
C ARG A 126 10.93 -0.27 15.03
N TRP A 127 11.70 0.80 14.87
CA TRP A 127 11.28 2.18 15.10
C TRP A 127 11.47 3.00 13.83
N TYR A 128 10.57 3.96 13.61
CA TYR A 128 10.63 4.93 12.53
C TYR A 128 10.38 6.33 13.09
N ALA A 129 11.28 7.28 12.82
CA ALA A 129 11.16 8.67 13.28
C ALA A 129 10.82 8.81 14.79
N GLY A 130 11.44 7.99 15.65
CA GLY A 130 11.22 8.01 17.09
C GLY A 130 9.91 7.39 17.57
N ARG A 131 9.17 6.70 16.69
CA ARG A 131 7.92 5.99 17.02
C ARG A 131 8.07 4.49 16.74
N PRO A 132 7.45 3.61 17.53
CA PRO A 132 7.42 2.19 17.21
C PRO A 132 6.61 1.97 15.93
N ILE A 133 7.05 1.03 15.10
CA ILE A 133 6.33 0.65 13.90
C ILE A 133 5.31 -0.42 14.25
N TYR A 134 4.07 -0.23 13.80
CA TYR A 134 3.04 -1.27 13.82
C TYR A 134 2.86 -1.78 12.40
N CYS A 135 2.92 -3.10 12.21
CA CYS A 135 2.71 -3.74 10.93
C CYS A 135 1.77 -4.93 11.10
N GLU A 136 0.78 -5.07 10.22
CA GLU A 136 -0.11 -6.22 10.20
C GLU A 136 -0.38 -6.68 8.76
N LEU A 137 -0.72 -7.96 8.59
CA LEU A 137 -1.21 -8.46 7.31
C LEU A 137 -2.58 -7.84 7.00
N SER A 138 -2.71 -7.32 5.78
CA SER A 138 -3.91 -6.65 5.30
C SER A 138 -4.70 -7.56 4.36
N PRO A 139 -6.04 -7.60 4.42
CA PRO A 139 -6.86 -8.37 3.48
C PRO A 139 -6.93 -7.74 2.08
N VAL A 140 -6.38 -6.54 1.88
CA VAL A 140 -6.47 -5.79 0.63
C VAL A 140 -5.70 -6.50 -0.48
N THR A 141 -6.40 -6.85 -1.56
CA THR A 141 -5.81 -7.47 -2.76
C THR A 141 -5.73 -6.50 -3.94
N ASP A 142 -6.74 -5.64 -4.13
CA ASP A 142 -6.84 -4.70 -5.24
C ASP A 142 -7.04 -3.25 -4.77
N PHE A 143 -6.01 -2.42 -4.93
CA PHE A 143 -6.08 -1.00 -4.57
C PHE A 143 -7.01 -0.19 -5.48
N ARG A 144 -7.37 -0.67 -6.67
CA ARG A 144 -8.33 0.02 -7.55
C ARG A 144 -9.73 0.06 -6.95
N GLU A 145 -10.08 -0.95 -6.14
CA GLU A 145 -11.33 -0.96 -5.38
C GLU A 145 -11.24 -0.22 -4.05
N ALA A 146 -10.02 -0.07 -3.53
CA ALA A 146 -9.76 0.59 -2.25
C ALA A 146 -9.60 2.11 -2.36
N CYS A 147 -9.04 2.59 -3.48
CA CYS A 147 -8.78 4.00 -3.73
C CYS A 147 -10.06 4.77 -4.08
N CYS A 148 -10.12 6.01 -3.59
CA CYS A 148 -11.18 6.93 -3.92
C CYS A 148 -11.04 7.40 -5.36
N ARG A 149 -11.99 7.03 -6.23
CA ARG A 149 -11.98 7.42 -7.66
C ARG A 149 -12.03 8.94 -7.90
N LEU A 150 -12.54 9.70 -6.93
CA LEU A 150 -12.63 11.16 -7.02
C LEU A 150 -11.36 11.88 -6.55
N ASN A 151 -10.46 11.18 -5.83
CA ASN A 151 -9.22 11.78 -5.34
C ASN A 151 -8.23 12.09 -6.47
N SER A 152 -8.16 11.24 -7.48
CA SER A 152 -7.29 11.42 -8.65
C SER A 152 -7.85 12.39 -9.71
N GLY A 153 -9.05 12.95 -9.48
CA GLY A 153 -9.74 13.85 -10.42
C GLY A 153 -9.88 15.27 -9.88
N GLU A 154 -11.10 15.80 -9.91
CA GLU A 154 -11.42 17.17 -9.43
C GLU A 154 -11.31 17.34 -7.90
N GLY A 155 -10.94 16.28 -7.18
CA GLY A 155 -10.80 16.24 -5.73
C GLY A 155 -12.03 15.65 -5.04
N CYS A 156 -11.80 14.92 -3.96
CA CYS A 156 -12.87 14.29 -3.19
C CYS A 156 -13.54 15.29 -2.24
N VAL A 157 -14.81 15.62 -2.49
CA VAL A 157 -15.61 16.54 -1.66
C VAL A 157 -15.93 16.01 -0.26
N ARG A 158 -15.69 14.72 0.01
CA ARG A 158 -16.00 14.10 1.31
C ARG A 158 -14.97 14.42 2.38
N GLY A 159 -13.79 14.91 2.01
CA GLY A 159 -12.71 15.24 2.96
C GLY A 159 -12.46 14.11 3.98
N GLY A 160 -12.47 14.46 5.27
CA GLY A 160 -12.31 13.51 6.38
C GLY A 160 -13.39 12.42 6.47
N PHE A 161 -14.57 12.61 5.85
CA PHE A 161 -15.63 11.60 5.86
C PHE A 161 -15.46 10.51 4.77
N CYS A 162 -14.42 10.61 3.93
CA CYS A 162 -14.17 9.60 2.92
C CYS A 162 -13.63 8.30 3.55
N ASN A 163 -14.29 7.17 3.27
CA ASN A 163 -13.87 5.85 3.77
C ASN A 163 -13.06 5.06 2.71
N PHE A 164 -12.59 5.73 1.66
CA PHE A 164 -11.73 5.17 0.61
C PHE A 164 -10.35 5.85 0.68
N ILE A 165 -9.32 5.14 0.21
CA ILE A 165 -7.94 5.62 0.26
C ILE A 165 -7.78 6.84 -0.64
N HIS A 166 -7.29 7.94 -0.07
CA HIS A 166 -6.78 9.07 -0.82
C HIS A 166 -5.29 8.82 -1.02
N ARG A 167 -4.91 8.30 -2.19
CA ARG A 167 -3.50 8.00 -2.51
C ARG A 167 -2.72 9.30 -2.65
N LYS A 168 -1.59 9.39 -1.95
CA LYS A 168 -0.56 10.40 -2.20
C LYS A 168 0.45 9.84 -3.19
N GLU A 169 0.79 10.61 -4.22
CA GLU A 169 1.71 10.18 -5.27
C GLU A 169 3.09 10.86 -5.14
N PRO A 170 4.18 10.11 -5.33
CA PRO A 170 5.51 10.70 -5.37
C PRO A 170 5.66 11.48 -6.67
N THR A 171 6.75 12.24 -6.80
CA THR A 171 7.08 12.82 -8.11
C THR A 171 7.28 11.72 -9.16
N ALA A 172 6.77 11.94 -10.37
CA ALA A 172 6.86 10.97 -11.46
C ALA A 172 8.31 10.60 -11.82
N SER A 173 9.27 11.50 -11.58
CA SER A 173 10.70 11.22 -11.72
C SER A 173 11.17 10.18 -10.70
N LEU A 174 10.81 10.36 -9.42
CA LEU A 174 11.18 9.41 -8.37
C LEU A 174 10.54 8.04 -8.61
N GLU A 175 9.24 8.00 -8.95
CA GLU A 175 8.55 6.74 -9.24
C GLU A 175 9.25 5.97 -10.37
N ARG A 176 9.58 6.65 -11.47
CA ARG A 176 10.32 6.05 -12.59
C ARG A 176 11.71 5.56 -12.17
N GLU A 177 12.43 6.31 -11.35
CA GLU A 177 13.76 5.92 -10.87
C GLU A 177 13.70 4.67 -9.98
N LEU A 178 12.73 4.60 -9.05
CA LEU A 178 12.49 3.45 -8.19
C LEU A 178 12.09 2.20 -8.99
N GLU A 179 11.25 2.35 -10.01
CA GLU A 179 10.91 1.23 -10.89
C GLU A 179 12.12 0.71 -11.67
N LEU A 180 12.92 1.61 -12.25
CA LEU A 180 14.09 1.22 -13.05
C LEU A 180 15.17 0.58 -12.18
N SER A 181 15.40 1.11 -10.98
CA SER A 181 16.34 0.53 -10.02
C SER A 181 15.89 -0.86 -9.55
N THR A 182 14.61 -1.04 -9.25
CA THR A 182 14.02 -2.33 -8.88
C THR A 182 14.13 -3.33 -10.03
N LYS A 183 13.82 -2.93 -11.28
CA LYS A 183 13.99 -3.77 -12.48
C LYS A 183 15.45 -4.18 -12.69
N LYS A 184 16.40 -3.27 -12.47
CA LYS A 184 17.83 -3.58 -12.56
C LYS A 184 18.25 -4.59 -11.48
N TRP A 185 17.85 -4.37 -10.22
CA TRP A 185 18.12 -5.27 -9.12
C TRP A 185 17.56 -6.68 -9.36
N LEU A 186 16.33 -6.78 -9.87
CA LEU A 186 15.72 -8.07 -10.24
C LEU A 186 16.50 -8.79 -11.35
N ARG A 187 17.01 -8.06 -12.35
CA ARG A 187 17.86 -8.63 -13.41
C ARG A 187 19.18 -9.16 -12.85
N GLU A 188 19.82 -8.41 -11.95
CA GLU A 188 21.08 -8.82 -11.31
C GLU A 188 20.90 -10.04 -10.40
N ARG A 189 19.76 -10.14 -9.72
CA ARG A 189 19.39 -11.30 -8.88
C ARG A 189 19.13 -12.57 -9.70
N GLY A 190 18.80 -12.43 -10.98
CA GLY A 190 18.51 -13.54 -11.88
C GLY A 190 17.08 -14.05 -11.77
N ARG A 191 16.82 -15.21 -12.40
CA ARG A 191 15.46 -15.77 -12.48
C ARG A 191 14.97 -16.20 -11.10
N ASP A 192 13.80 -15.71 -10.75
CA ASP A 192 13.06 -16.19 -9.59
C ASP A 192 12.52 -17.60 -9.84
N GLU A 193 13.05 -18.59 -9.13
CA GLU A 193 12.70 -20.01 -9.28
C GLU A 193 11.22 -20.29 -9.00
N ARG A 194 10.57 -19.45 -8.17
CA ARG A 194 9.14 -19.54 -7.83
C ARG A 194 8.25 -18.91 -8.90
N SER A 195 8.82 -18.13 -9.82
CA SER A 195 8.08 -17.43 -10.86
C SER A 195 7.70 -18.39 -12.00
N MET A 196 6.41 -18.70 -12.08
CA MET A 196 5.82 -19.50 -13.17
C MET A 196 5.78 -18.72 -14.51
N SER A 197 5.84 -17.39 -14.46
CA SER A 197 6.03 -16.55 -15.64
C SER A 197 7.50 -16.52 -16.03
N GLY A 198 7.81 -16.86 -17.28
CA GLY A 198 9.14 -16.70 -17.84
C GLY A 198 9.54 -15.23 -17.76
N SER A 199 10.74 -14.95 -17.24
CA SER A 199 11.35 -13.63 -17.37
C SER A 199 11.34 -13.25 -18.85
N ALA A 200 10.75 -12.10 -19.21
CA ALA A 200 10.81 -11.60 -20.57
C ALA A 200 12.28 -11.56 -20.98
N SER A 201 12.67 -12.42 -21.92
CA SER A 201 14.01 -12.40 -22.49
C SER A 201 14.28 -10.97 -22.95
N PRO A 202 15.45 -10.39 -22.65
CA PRO A 202 15.80 -9.09 -23.18
C PRO A 202 15.62 -9.12 -24.70
N GLU A 203 14.84 -8.21 -25.25
CA GLU A 203 14.81 -8.03 -26.70
C GLU A 203 16.25 -7.75 -27.16
N PRO A 204 16.75 -8.46 -28.18
CA PRO A 204 18.09 -8.21 -28.68
C PRO A 204 18.18 -6.75 -29.14
N ALA A 205 19.17 -6.02 -28.62
CA ALA A 205 19.40 -4.60 -28.89
C ALA A 205 19.71 -4.28 -30.37
N ASN A 206 19.64 -5.28 -31.26
CA ASN A 206 19.91 -5.14 -32.67
C ASN A 206 19.03 -6.16 -33.42
N PRO A 207 17.85 -5.77 -33.94
CA PRO A 207 17.16 -6.60 -34.92
C PRO A 207 18.06 -6.63 -36.15
N ARG A 208 18.80 -7.74 -36.30
CA ARG A 208 19.57 -7.98 -37.51
C ARG A 208 18.60 -8.22 -38.66
N TYR A 209 18.61 -7.26 -39.59
CA TYR A 209 17.97 -7.21 -40.93
C TYR A 209 16.47 -6.91 -40.95
#